data_AF-A0A534NKZ1-F1
#
_entry.id   AF-A0A534NKZ1-F1
#
_cell.length_a   1.000
_cell.length_b   1.000
_cell.length_c   1.000
_cell.angle_alpha   90.00
_cell.angle_beta   90.00
_cell.angle_gamma   90.00
#
_symmetry.space_group_name_H-M   'P 1'
#
loop_
_entity.id
_entity.type
_entity.pdbx_description
1 polymer ?
#
loop_
_entity_poly.entity_id
_entity_poly.type
_entity_poly.pdbx_seq_one_letter_code
_entity_poly.pdbx_strand_id
1 'polypeptide(L)'
;MAILATLRQDRAGDWKSLDDYLRELRHREASALAALANSLSASPAEQRELAEHGEAGAVLLEVACDLRVPKSSRLAATRCLLEAGIEPPFIAHLFIGAGDLITDPRLGSAARRLVESGLPAALQLEGDPAQITLAAGAFARAVHAGASVVGQVRIQELLSGVHELHAGAAAARFALGIAELPEGHKIGWKRLLEQTCAGHRRAPAAAKRMGLAPSWPPNLPDAFAPMIREAEQETSAIEPKDAAASPSALKRSTASTQAGKTQAKGPAARTLGPPIRRSPFRKPIGAVVEVPAAAAPKPMEPVPARSPAAAAAEPRRPKIQTKSEPDDLRFDARGKRIPRNDRWDDDDFGWQGPVLPSSELRPPPRARPASSAFASRLQSIFEDRPEAVDRLCAAAEARAAVGGEEALIRELSAEMSGKSWRDKRLPAEQLRRLQSIAQGPTHPSSWRSAARLMLDFFVSATG
;
A
#
# COMPACT_ATOMS: atom_id res chain seq x y z
N MET A 1 8.05 -11.62 27.36
CA MET A 1 8.48 -11.06 26.06
C MET A 1 8.88 -12.17 25.09
N ALA A 2 8.12 -13.27 25.07
CA ALA A 2 8.41 -14.40 24.17
C ALA A 2 8.10 -14.01 22.72
N ILE A 3 7.03 -13.24 22.51
CA ILE A 3 6.67 -12.73 21.18
C ILE A 3 7.72 -11.77 20.59
N LEU A 4 8.39 -10.95 21.40
CA LEU A 4 9.46 -10.06 20.90
C LEU A 4 10.67 -10.86 20.38
N ALA A 5 10.98 -12.00 20.98
CA ALA A 5 12.01 -12.90 20.47
C ALA A 5 11.62 -13.49 19.11
N THR A 6 10.35 -13.88 18.95
CA THR A 6 9.80 -14.37 17.69
C THR A 6 9.79 -13.29 16.60
N LEU A 7 9.45 -12.05 16.93
CA LEU A 7 9.49 -10.93 15.98
C LEU A 7 10.93 -10.60 15.53
N ARG A 8 11.92 -10.75 16.41
CA ARG A 8 13.34 -10.57 16.10
C ARG A 8 13.96 -11.72 15.30
N GLN A 9 13.24 -12.81 15.07
CA GLN A 9 13.73 -13.88 14.21
C GLN A 9 14.11 -13.31 12.84
N ASP A 10 15.17 -13.85 12.26
CA ASP A 10 15.76 -13.40 10.98
C ASP A 10 16.36 -11.99 10.96
N ARG A 11 16.64 -11.38 12.13
CA ARG A 11 17.26 -10.04 12.26
C ARG A 11 16.49 -8.96 11.49
N ALA A 12 15.17 -9.11 11.40
CA ALA A 12 14.31 -8.16 10.69
C ALA A 12 14.40 -6.75 11.30
N GLY A 13 14.76 -6.60 12.58
CA GLY A 13 15.07 -5.31 13.21
C GLY A 13 15.69 -5.44 14.60
N ASP A 14 16.35 -4.38 15.05
CA ASP A 14 17.02 -4.26 16.36
C ASP A 14 16.12 -3.57 17.41
N TRP A 15 14.84 -3.95 17.46
CA TRP A 15 13.88 -3.36 18.42
C TRP A 15 14.26 -3.73 19.84
N LYS A 16 14.34 -2.79 20.79
CA LYS A 16 14.67 -3.07 22.20
C LYS A 16 13.44 -3.46 23.02
N SER A 17 12.27 -2.96 22.64
CA SER A 17 10.97 -3.23 23.27
C SER A 17 9.88 -3.51 22.22
N LEU A 18 8.70 -3.97 22.68
CA LEU A 18 7.51 -4.05 21.82
C LEU A 18 7.01 -2.65 21.39
N ASP A 19 7.19 -1.63 22.23
CA ASP A 19 6.80 -0.25 21.86
C ASP A 19 7.62 0.29 20.68
N ASP A 20 8.92 -0.02 20.63
CA ASP A 20 9.78 0.34 19.50
C ASP A 20 9.34 -0.37 18.21
N TYR A 21 9.03 -1.67 18.32
CA TYR A 21 8.48 -2.44 17.21
C TYR A 21 7.14 -1.89 16.72
N LEU A 22 6.20 -1.60 17.63
CA LEU A 22 4.87 -1.08 17.27
C LEU A 22 4.94 0.31 16.64
N ARG A 23 5.89 1.15 17.06
CA ARG A 23 6.14 2.45 16.42
C ARG A 23 6.54 2.26 14.96
N GLU A 24 7.50 1.37 14.68
CA GLU A 24 7.91 1.07 13.30
C GLU A 24 6.80 0.39 12.49
N LEU A 25 6.05 -0.51 13.10
CA LEU A 25 4.90 -1.16 12.47
C LEU A 25 3.82 -0.13 12.07
N ARG A 26 3.56 0.86 12.94
CA ARG A 26 2.66 1.98 12.65
C ARG A 26 3.21 2.90 11.55
N HIS A 27 4.51 2.93 11.29
CA HIS A 27 5.06 3.62 10.13
C HIS A 27 5.13 2.75 8.87
N ARG A 28 4.65 1.50 8.95
CA ARG A 28 4.65 0.52 7.86
C ARG A 28 6.08 0.26 7.36
N GLU A 29 7.04 0.29 8.28
CA GLU A 29 8.43 -0.04 7.98
C GLU A 29 8.54 -1.49 7.50
N ALA A 30 9.30 -1.71 6.42
CA ALA A 30 9.36 -3.00 5.75
C ALA A 30 9.89 -4.12 6.67
N SER A 31 10.85 -3.79 7.53
CA SER A 31 11.39 -4.63 8.60
C SER A 31 10.30 -5.12 9.56
N ALA A 32 9.51 -4.18 10.10
CA ALA A 32 8.47 -4.46 11.08
C ALA A 32 7.31 -5.27 10.46
N LEU A 33 6.94 -4.95 9.22
CA LEU A 33 5.95 -5.71 8.45
C LEU A 33 6.42 -7.13 8.15
N ALA A 34 7.68 -7.31 7.77
CA ALA A 34 8.25 -8.63 7.54
C ALA A 34 8.30 -9.46 8.83
N ALA A 35 8.75 -8.86 9.94
CA ALA A 35 8.76 -9.51 11.26
C ALA A 35 7.37 -9.92 11.73
N LEU A 36 6.34 -9.11 11.45
CA LEU A 36 4.97 -9.46 11.83
C LEU A 36 4.55 -10.81 11.23
N ALA A 37 4.99 -11.13 10.01
CA ALA A 37 4.66 -12.40 9.37
C ALA A 37 5.17 -13.61 10.17
N ASN A 38 6.27 -13.47 10.92
CA ASN A 38 6.81 -14.54 11.76
C ASN A 38 5.86 -14.91 12.92
N SER A 39 5.03 -13.96 13.36
CA SER A 39 4.06 -14.22 14.43
C SER A 39 2.99 -15.23 14.04
N LEU A 40 2.79 -15.55 12.75
CA LEU A 40 1.88 -16.61 12.31
C LEU A 40 2.25 -17.99 12.86
N SER A 41 3.54 -18.23 13.04
CA SER A 41 4.07 -19.47 13.61
C SER A 41 4.13 -19.47 15.15
N ALA A 42 3.93 -18.31 15.76
CA ALA A 42 3.95 -18.14 17.20
C ALA A 42 2.77 -18.88 17.86
N SER A 43 2.97 -19.25 19.13
CA SER A 43 1.91 -19.86 19.93
C SER A 43 0.75 -18.87 20.15
N PRO A 44 -0.48 -19.35 20.40
CA PRO A 44 -1.61 -18.45 20.70
C PRO A 44 -1.32 -17.52 21.89
N ALA A 45 -0.56 -17.98 22.89
CA ALA A 45 -0.18 -17.16 24.04
C ALA A 45 0.71 -15.96 23.65
N GLU A 46 1.67 -16.17 22.74
CA GLU A 46 2.52 -15.10 22.23
C GLU A 46 1.73 -14.14 21.30
N GLN A 47 0.79 -14.68 20.52
CA GLN A 47 -0.10 -13.87 19.68
C GLN A 47 -0.98 -12.94 20.53
N ARG A 48 -1.49 -13.44 21.67
CA ARG A 48 -2.20 -12.63 22.68
C ARG A 48 -1.30 -11.59 23.32
N GLU A 49 -0.09 -11.99 23.73
CA GLU A 49 0.92 -11.08 24.31
C GLU A 49 1.15 -9.86 23.42
N LEU A 50 1.24 -10.04 22.09
CA LEU A 50 1.38 -8.91 21.18
C LEU A 50 0.14 -8.01 21.12
N ALA A 51 -1.05 -8.59 20.96
CA ALA A 51 -2.26 -7.81 20.74
C ALA A 51 -2.76 -7.08 22.00
N GLU A 52 -2.48 -7.62 23.19
CA GLU A 52 -2.82 -7.03 24.49
C GLU A 52 -1.80 -5.96 24.94
N HIS A 53 -0.66 -5.83 24.26
CA HIS A 53 0.39 -4.88 24.63
C HIS A 53 0.04 -3.44 24.22
N GLY A 54 -0.37 -2.61 25.18
CA GLY A 54 -0.52 -1.16 24.99
C GLY A 54 -1.50 -0.81 23.86
N GLU A 55 -1.02 -0.05 22.86
CA GLU A 55 -1.81 0.35 21.66
C GLU A 55 -1.79 -0.69 20.51
N ALA A 56 -1.23 -1.88 20.73
CA ALA A 56 -1.02 -2.86 19.66
C ALA A 56 -2.30 -3.26 18.93
N GLY A 57 -3.42 -3.44 19.63
CA GLY A 57 -4.70 -3.81 19.03
C GLY A 57 -5.14 -2.85 17.92
N ALA A 58 -5.01 -1.54 18.14
CA ALA A 58 -5.37 -0.53 17.14
C ALA A 58 -4.42 -0.56 15.94
N VAL A 59 -3.11 -0.66 16.19
CA VAL A 59 -2.09 -0.73 15.13
C VAL A 59 -2.27 -1.98 14.27
N LEU A 60 -2.51 -3.13 14.90
CA LEU A 60 -2.77 -4.39 14.20
C LEU A 60 -4.04 -4.33 13.36
N LEU A 61 -5.10 -3.67 13.85
CA LEU A 61 -6.34 -3.49 13.09
C LEU A 61 -6.10 -2.64 11.84
N GLU A 62 -5.37 -1.51 11.99
CA GLU A 62 -4.99 -0.68 10.85
C GLU A 62 -4.17 -1.47 9.82
N VAL A 63 -3.21 -2.28 10.28
CA VAL A 63 -2.37 -3.12 9.41
C VAL A 63 -3.18 -4.20 8.70
N ALA A 64 -4.09 -4.88 9.41
CA ALA A 64 -4.94 -5.92 8.85
C ALA A 64 -5.85 -5.41 7.71
N CYS A 65 -6.35 -4.18 7.84
CA CYS A 65 -7.26 -3.56 6.89
C CYS A 65 -6.58 -2.80 5.74
N ASP A 66 -5.29 -2.49 5.83
CA ASP A 66 -4.58 -1.72 4.79
C ASP A 66 -4.13 -2.60 3.62
N LEU A 67 -4.90 -2.60 2.53
CA LEU A 67 -4.62 -3.40 1.33
C LEU A 67 -3.25 -3.16 0.67
N ARG A 68 -2.54 -2.07 1.02
CA ARG A 68 -1.18 -1.79 0.53
C ARG A 68 -0.13 -2.64 1.24
N VAL A 69 -0.47 -3.20 2.40
CA VAL A 69 0.41 -4.04 3.22
C VAL A 69 0.48 -5.47 2.67
N PRO A 70 1.65 -6.13 2.71
CA PRO A 70 1.79 -7.53 2.31
C PRO A 70 0.78 -8.45 3.00
N LYS A 71 0.19 -9.36 2.21
CA LYS A 71 -0.86 -10.30 2.68
C LYS A 71 -0.44 -11.09 3.93
N SER A 72 0.82 -11.51 4.02
CA SER A 72 1.35 -12.26 5.17
C SER A 72 1.29 -11.47 6.48
N SER A 73 1.65 -10.19 6.45
CA SER A 73 1.61 -9.31 7.62
C SER A 73 0.17 -9.02 8.03
N ARG A 74 -0.74 -8.83 7.05
CA ARG A 74 -2.18 -8.67 7.33
C ARG A 74 -2.77 -9.91 8.01
N LEU A 75 -2.47 -11.10 7.47
CA LEU A 75 -2.90 -12.38 8.06
C LEU A 75 -2.41 -12.56 9.49
N ALA A 76 -1.14 -12.23 9.74
CA ALA A 76 -0.55 -12.27 11.06
C ALA A 76 -1.28 -11.33 12.03
N ALA A 77 -1.53 -10.09 11.62
CA ALA A 77 -2.29 -9.12 12.41
C ALA A 77 -3.71 -9.60 12.72
N THR A 78 -4.45 -10.07 11.70
CA THR A 78 -5.80 -10.63 11.85
C THR A 78 -5.81 -11.78 12.86
N ARG A 79 -4.84 -12.70 12.77
CA ARG A 79 -4.76 -13.84 13.68
C ARG A 79 -4.45 -13.40 15.12
N CYS A 80 -3.50 -12.50 15.32
CA CYS A 80 -3.19 -11.94 16.65
C CYS A 80 -4.42 -11.32 17.32
N LEU A 81 -5.18 -10.50 16.58
CA LEU A 81 -6.40 -9.87 17.09
C LEU A 81 -7.48 -10.89 17.46
N LEU A 82 -7.66 -11.93 16.65
CA LEU A 82 -8.65 -12.97 16.90
C LEU A 82 -8.27 -13.86 18.09
N GLU A 83 -6.99 -14.15 18.29
CA GLU A 83 -6.54 -14.93 19.45
C GLU A 83 -6.64 -14.15 20.76
N ALA A 84 -6.47 -12.82 20.73
CA ALA A 84 -6.62 -11.93 21.88
C ALA A 84 -8.07 -11.60 22.25
N GLY A 85 -9.04 -11.99 21.42
CA GLY A 85 -10.45 -11.70 21.71
C GLY A 85 -10.75 -10.21 21.58
N ILE A 86 -10.50 -9.67 20.38
CA ILE A 86 -10.82 -8.27 20.06
C ILE A 86 -12.30 -7.93 20.31
N GLU A 87 -12.56 -6.70 20.77
CA GLU A 87 -13.92 -6.26 21.10
C GLU A 87 -14.86 -6.26 19.87
N PRO A 88 -16.18 -6.45 20.07
CA PRO A 88 -17.15 -6.56 18.97
C PRO A 88 -17.14 -5.43 17.93
N PRO A 89 -16.99 -4.13 18.27
CA PRO A 89 -16.93 -3.09 17.25
C PRO A 89 -15.73 -3.24 16.31
N PHE A 90 -14.58 -3.67 16.84
CA PHE A 90 -13.37 -3.84 16.05
C PHE A 90 -13.38 -5.13 15.23
N ILE A 91 -14.04 -6.20 15.71
CA ILE A 91 -14.18 -7.44 14.94
C ILE A 91 -15.05 -7.25 13.69
N ALA A 92 -16.01 -6.32 13.76
CA ALA A 92 -16.81 -5.90 12.61
C ALA A 92 -15.95 -5.22 11.53
N HIS A 93 -15.11 -4.26 11.93
CA HIS A 93 -14.18 -3.59 11.02
C HIS A 93 -13.14 -4.57 10.44
N LEU A 94 -12.63 -5.49 11.27
CA LEU A 94 -11.72 -6.53 10.83
C LEU A 94 -12.37 -7.46 9.81
N PHE A 95 -13.63 -7.87 10.02
CA PHE A 95 -14.37 -8.70 9.07
C PHE A 95 -14.53 -8.03 7.70
N ILE A 96 -14.87 -6.74 7.68
CA ILE A 96 -15.05 -5.98 6.43
C ILE A 96 -13.69 -5.76 5.74
N GLY A 97 -12.67 -5.32 6.47
CA GLY A 97 -11.37 -4.93 5.92
C GLY A 97 -10.43 -6.09 5.57
N ALA A 98 -10.53 -7.21 6.29
CA ALA A 98 -9.73 -8.42 6.07
C ALA A 98 -10.53 -9.56 5.42
N GLY A 99 -11.68 -9.25 4.81
CA GLY A 99 -12.55 -10.24 4.16
C GLY A 99 -11.87 -11.06 3.07
N ASP A 100 -10.86 -10.50 2.39
CA ASP A 100 -10.06 -11.20 1.38
C ASP A 100 -9.16 -12.30 1.97
N LEU A 101 -8.97 -12.30 3.29
CA LEU A 101 -8.14 -13.24 4.02
C LEU A 101 -8.92 -14.45 4.54
N ILE A 102 -10.26 -14.40 4.57
CA ILE A 102 -11.11 -15.44 5.18
C ILE A 102 -10.86 -16.83 4.59
N THR A 103 -10.54 -16.92 3.30
CA THR A 103 -10.27 -18.19 2.61
C THR A 103 -8.80 -18.63 2.69
N ASP A 104 -7.93 -17.87 3.37
CA ASP A 104 -6.53 -18.25 3.51
C ASP A 104 -6.40 -19.40 4.54
N PRO A 105 -5.81 -20.55 4.14
CA PRO A 105 -5.75 -21.72 5.00
C PRO A 105 -4.95 -21.50 6.29
N ARG A 106 -4.06 -20.48 6.32
CA ARG A 106 -3.23 -20.17 7.49
C ARG A 106 -4.00 -19.54 8.65
N LEU A 107 -5.22 -19.03 8.42
CA LEU A 107 -6.10 -18.61 9.50
C LEU A 107 -6.72 -19.80 10.25
N GLY A 108 -6.83 -20.97 9.61
CA GLY A 108 -7.39 -22.17 10.23
C GLY A 108 -8.75 -21.92 10.90
N SER A 109 -8.89 -22.30 12.16
CA SER A 109 -10.13 -22.10 12.94
C SER A 109 -10.46 -20.62 13.22
N ALA A 110 -9.48 -19.71 13.11
CA ALA A 110 -9.71 -18.28 13.27
C ALA A 110 -10.58 -17.71 12.14
N ALA A 111 -10.54 -18.28 10.94
CA ALA A 111 -11.42 -17.86 9.84
C ALA A 111 -12.90 -18.08 10.18
N ARG A 112 -13.24 -19.26 10.75
CA ARG A 112 -14.60 -19.56 11.20
C ARG A 112 -15.04 -18.61 12.31
N ARG A 113 -14.18 -18.37 13.31
CA ARG A 113 -14.45 -17.38 14.37
C ARG A 113 -14.72 -15.99 13.77
N LEU A 114 -13.85 -15.50 12.90
CA LEU A 114 -14.01 -14.20 12.24
C LEU A 114 -15.35 -14.06 11.53
N VAL A 115 -15.85 -15.12 10.88
CA VAL A 115 -17.16 -15.10 10.24
C VAL A 115 -18.29 -15.12 11.27
N GLU A 116 -18.25 -16.07 12.22
CA GLU A 116 -19.35 -16.28 13.18
C GLU A 116 -19.53 -15.12 14.17
N SER A 117 -18.44 -14.44 14.56
CA SER A 117 -18.50 -13.27 15.45
C SER A 117 -18.44 -11.94 14.70
N GLY A 118 -17.73 -11.87 13.58
CA GLY A 118 -17.56 -10.64 12.79
C GLY A 118 -18.78 -10.27 11.97
N LEU A 119 -19.48 -11.24 11.37
CA LEU A 119 -20.67 -10.93 10.55
C LEU A 119 -21.81 -10.31 11.37
N PRO A 120 -22.23 -10.87 12.52
CA PRO A 120 -23.26 -10.24 13.35
C PRO A 120 -22.88 -8.84 13.82
N ALA A 121 -21.62 -8.64 14.21
CA ALA A 121 -21.12 -7.33 14.64
C ALA A 121 -21.10 -6.33 13.46
N ALA A 122 -20.71 -6.76 12.27
CA ALA A 122 -20.69 -5.93 11.07
C ALA A 122 -22.09 -5.53 10.59
N LEU A 123 -23.12 -6.35 10.85
CA LEU A 123 -24.51 -6.00 10.57
C LEU A 123 -25.08 -4.93 11.52
N GLN A 124 -24.47 -4.74 12.68
CA GLN A 124 -24.84 -3.70 13.65
C GLN A 124 -24.12 -2.37 13.37
N LEU A 125 -23.15 -2.34 12.45
CA LEU A 125 -22.50 -1.10 12.05
C LEU A 125 -23.46 -0.25 11.21
N GLU A 126 -23.98 0.81 11.82
CA GLU A 126 -24.67 1.87 11.11
C GLU A 126 -23.66 2.71 10.30
N GLY A 127 -23.99 3.09 9.06
CA GLY A 127 -23.14 3.94 8.21
C GLY A 127 -22.76 3.29 6.86
N ASP A 128 -21.50 3.44 6.45
CA ASP A 128 -21.00 3.02 5.13
C ASP A 128 -21.34 1.58 4.69
N PRO A 129 -21.26 0.53 5.54
CA PRO A 129 -21.63 -0.83 5.12
C PRO A 129 -23.14 -1.03 4.93
N ALA A 130 -23.97 -0.20 5.57
CA ALA A 130 -25.42 -0.20 5.42
C ALA A 130 -25.89 0.62 4.20
N GLN A 131 -25.04 1.49 3.65
CA GLN A 131 -25.33 2.31 2.47
C GLN A 131 -24.62 1.79 1.21
N ILE A 132 -25.05 2.23 0.03
CA ILE A 132 -24.45 1.81 -1.25
C ILE A 132 -23.07 2.47 -1.39
N THR A 133 -22.05 1.77 -0.92
CA THR A 133 -20.65 2.22 -0.91
C THR A 133 -19.71 1.08 -1.29
N LEU A 134 -18.43 1.39 -1.55
CA LEU A 134 -17.41 0.35 -1.74
C LEU A 134 -17.21 -0.51 -0.49
N ALA A 135 -17.48 0.03 0.71
CA ALA A 135 -17.41 -0.73 1.97
C ALA A 135 -18.52 -1.78 2.08
N ALA A 136 -19.75 -1.46 1.63
CA ALA A 136 -20.81 -2.46 1.48
C ALA A 136 -20.44 -3.57 0.49
N GLY A 137 -19.64 -3.23 -0.52
CA GLY A 137 -19.07 -4.17 -1.48
C GLY A 137 -18.02 -5.10 -0.86
N ALA A 138 -17.11 -4.54 -0.07
CA ALA A 138 -16.13 -5.30 0.72
C ALA A 138 -16.81 -6.22 1.73
N PHE A 139 -17.85 -5.74 2.42
CA PHE A 139 -18.71 -6.56 3.28
C PHE A 139 -19.31 -7.73 2.49
N ALA A 140 -19.91 -7.48 1.33
CA ALA A 140 -20.51 -8.53 0.51
C ALA A 140 -19.47 -9.57 0.04
N ARG A 141 -18.24 -9.12 -0.29
CA ARG A 141 -17.12 -10.00 -0.62
C ARG A 141 -16.69 -10.86 0.58
N ALA A 142 -16.61 -10.26 1.77
CA ALA A 142 -16.27 -10.97 3.01
C ALA A 142 -17.32 -12.06 3.34
N VAL A 143 -18.61 -11.73 3.21
CA VAL A 143 -19.70 -12.69 3.41
C VAL A 143 -19.66 -13.82 2.38
N HIS A 144 -19.45 -13.48 1.09
CA HIS A 144 -19.32 -14.47 0.03
C HIS A 144 -18.13 -15.42 0.28
N ALA A 145 -16.99 -14.89 0.72
CA ALA A 145 -15.83 -15.69 1.13
C ALA A 145 -16.16 -16.56 2.35
N GLY A 146 -16.83 -16.00 3.37
CA GLY A 146 -17.24 -16.69 4.59
C GLY A 146 -18.17 -17.87 4.35
N ALA A 147 -19.00 -17.83 3.30
CA ALA A 147 -19.87 -18.94 2.93
C ALA A 147 -19.10 -20.24 2.61
N SER A 148 -17.86 -20.13 2.12
CA SER A 148 -17.00 -21.31 1.89
C SER A 148 -16.46 -21.93 3.19
N VAL A 149 -16.43 -21.15 4.29
CA VAL A 149 -15.86 -21.56 5.57
C VAL A 149 -16.94 -22.12 6.50
N VAL A 150 -18.11 -21.48 6.58
CA VAL A 150 -19.18 -21.86 7.51
C VAL A 150 -20.41 -22.46 6.83
N GLY A 151 -20.45 -22.46 5.50
CA GLY A 151 -21.58 -22.93 4.70
C GLY A 151 -22.60 -21.82 4.41
N GLN A 152 -23.24 -21.92 3.25
CA GLN A 152 -24.25 -20.94 2.81
C GLN A 152 -25.48 -20.90 3.72
N VAL A 153 -25.95 -22.05 4.21
CA VAL A 153 -27.09 -22.13 5.14
C VAL A 153 -26.83 -21.31 6.40
N ARG A 154 -25.64 -21.47 6.99
CA ARG A 154 -25.25 -20.72 8.20
C ARG A 154 -25.15 -19.22 7.93
N ILE A 155 -24.59 -18.82 6.79
CA ILE A 155 -24.56 -17.41 6.40
C ILE A 155 -25.98 -16.85 6.25
N GLN A 156 -26.89 -17.62 5.64
CA GLN A 156 -28.28 -17.21 5.47
C GLN A 156 -28.99 -17.02 6.81
N GLU A 157 -28.73 -17.89 7.79
CA GLU A 157 -29.20 -17.72 9.18
C GLU A 157 -28.63 -16.45 9.82
N LEU A 158 -27.33 -16.18 9.68
CA LEU A 158 -26.71 -14.98 10.26
C LEU A 158 -27.19 -13.68 9.59
N LEU A 159 -27.59 -13.75 8.32
CA LEU A 159 -28.23 -12.66 7.62
C LEU A 159 -29.75 -12.56 7.91
N SER A 160 -30.36 -13.57 8.55
CA SER A 160 -31.79 -13.54 8.87
C SER A 160 -32.06 -12.51 9.97
N GLY A 161 -33.01 -11.61 9.76
CA GLY A 161 -33.33 -10.52 10.70
C GLY A 161 -32.71 -9.15 10.36
N VAL A 162 -31.90 -9.04 9.30
CA VAL A 162 -31.36 -7.75 8.84
C VAL A 162 -32.41 -7.00 8.02
N HIS A 163 -32.52 -5.69 8.25
CA HIS A 163 -33.40 -4.80 7.48
C HIS A 163 -33.13 -4.92 5.97
N GLU A 164 -34.18 -5.01 5.16
CA GLU A 164 -34.11 -5.18 3.70
C GLU A 164 -33.32 -4.07 2.97
N LEU A 165 -33.17 -2.90 3.61
CA LEU A 165 -32.48 -1.73 3.07
C LEU A 165 -30.98 -1.72 3.34
N HIS A 166 -30.45 -2.66 4.12
CA HIS A 166 -29.01 -2.71 4.39
C HIS A 166 -28.26 -3.12 3.11
N ALA A 167 -27.56 -2.16 2.49
CA ALA A 167 -26.92 -2.34 1.18
C ALA A 167 -25.89 -3.48 1.16
N GLY A 168 -25.05 -3.61 2.19
CA GLY A 168 -24.09 -4.71 2.31
C GLY A 168 -24.75 -6.09 2.38
N ALA A 169 -25.80 -6.26 3.21
CA ALA A 169 -26.54 -7.52 3.31
C ALA A 169 -27.30 -7.86 2.02
N ALA A 170 -27.91 -6.88 1.36
CA ALA A 170 -28.55 -7.07 0.06
C ALA A 170 -27.54 -7.48 -1.02
N ALA A 171 -26.38 -6.82 -1.08
CA ALA A 171 -25.29 -7.18 -1.99
C ALA A 171 -24.72 -8.57 -1.70
N ALA A 172 -24.61 -8.96 -0.43
CA ALA A 172 -24.16 -10.29 -0.03
C ALA A 172 -25.15 -11.40 -0.45
N ARG A 173 -26.45 -11.20 -0.24
CA ARG A 173 -27.49 -12.15 -0.67
C ARG A 173 -27.51 -12.30 -2.18
N PHE A 174 -27.33 -11.21 -2.92
CA PHE A 174 -27.17 -11.23 -4.37
C PHE A 174 -25.92 -11.99 -4.82
N ALA A 175 -24.78 -11.73 -4.20
CA ALA A 175 -23.53 -12.42 -4.50
C ALA A 175 -23.62 -13.93 -4.28
N LEU A 176 -24.38 -14.37 -3.28
CA LEU A 176 -24.60 -15.77 -2.97
C LEU A 176 -25.68 -16.44 -3.84
N GLY A 177 -26.38 -15.69 -4.71
CA GLY A 177 -27.49 -16.20 -5.50
C GLY A 177 -28.76 -16.50 -4.68
N ILE A 178 -28.86 -15.95 -3.47
CA ILE A 178 -30.00 -16.18 -2.55
C ILE A 178 -31.19 -15.30 -2.94
N ALA A 179 -30.93 -14.05 -3.34
CA ALA A 179 -31.96 -13.07 -3.70
C ALA A 179 -31.45 -12.12 -4.79
N GLU A 180 -32.36 -11.55 -5.57
CA GLU A 180 -31.98 -10.47 -6.49
C GLU A 180 -31.73 -9.15 -5.75
N LEU A 181 -30.94 -8.25 -6.36
CA LEU A 181 -30.80 -6.88 -5.87
C LEU A 181 -32.14 -6.14 -6.04
N PRO A 182 -32.63 -5.41 -5.01
CA PRO A 182 -33.75 -4.49 -5.18
C PRO A 182 -33.45 -3.44 -6.26
N GLU A 183 -34.46 -2.99 -7.01
CA GLU A 183 -34.25 -2.04 -8.12
C GLU A 183 -33.57 -0.74 -7.69
N GLY A 184 -33.94 -0.18 -6.53
CA GLY A 184 -33.26 0.99 -5.97
C GLY A 184 -31.77 0.75 -5.71
N HIS A 185 -31.40 -0.47 -5.29
CA HIS A 185 -30.00 -0.85 -5.10
C HIS A 185 -29.29 -1.08 -6.43
N LYS A 186 -29.93 -1.71 -7.42
CA LYS A 186 -29.36 -1.87 -8.76
C LYS A 186 -28.97 -0.52 -9.37
N ILE A 187 -29.88 0.46 -9.33
CA ILE A 187 -29.62 1.82 -9.84
C ILE A 187 -28.49 2.49 -9.06
N GLY A 188 -28.51 2.41 -7.73
CA GLY A 188 -27.46 3.01 -6.89
C GLY A 188 -26.08 2.39 -7.13
N TRP A 189 -26.00 1.06 -7.26
CA TRP A 189 -24.75 0.33 -7.54
C TRP A 189 -24.18 0.68 -8.91
N LYS A 190 -25.02 0.76 -9.95
CA LYS A 190 -24.60 1.21 -11.29
C LYS A 190 -23.98 2.61 -11.24
N ARG A 191 -24.70 3.57 -10.66
CA ARG A 191 -24.23 4.95 -10.50
C ARG A 191 -22.90 5.03 -9.72
N LEU A 192 -22.76 4.27 -8.64
CA LEU A 192 -21.53 4.21 -7.86
C LEU A 192 -20.36 3.67 -8.71
N LEU A 193 -20.59 2.58 -9.46
CA LEU A 193 -19.58 1.95 -10.30
C LEU A 193 -19.16 2.86 -11.46
N GLU A 194 -20.10 3.52 -12.12
CA GLU A 194 -19.82 4.53 -13.17
C GLU A 194 -18.97 5.67 -12.63
N GLN A 195 -19.35 6.26 -11.50
CA GLN A 195 -18.61 7.36 -10.86
C GLN A 195 -17.19 6.92 -10.46
N THR A 196 -17.06 5.72 -9.89
CA THR A 196 -15.77 5.16 -9.47
C THR A 196 -14.89 4.85 -10.68
N CYS A 197 -15.45 4.27 -11.74
CA CYS A 197 -14.75 3.99 -12.99
C CYS A 197 -14.28 5.28 -13.65
N ALA A 198 -15.15 6.28 -13.76
CA ALA A 198 -14.83 7.60 -14.29
C ALA A 198 -13.72 8.28 -13.48
N GLY A 199 -13.80 8.24 -12.15
CA GLY A 199 -12.78 8.76 -11.25
C GLY A 199 -11.43 8.06 -11.45
N HIS A 200 -11.44 6.73 -11.52
CA HIS A 200 -10.24 5.96 -11.83
C HIS A 200 -9.66 6.30 -13.20
N ARG A 201 -10.49 6.42 -14.25
CA ARG A 201 -10.01 6.74 -15.61
C ARG A 201 -9.41 8.13 -15.69
N ARG A 202 -10.04 9.14 -15.09
CA ARG A 202 -9.53 10.52 -15.03
C ARG A 202 -8.22 10.64 -14.25
N ALA A 203 -8.01 9.79 -13.25
CA ALA A 203 -6.85 9.88 -12.39
C ALA A 203 -5.53 9.65 -13.16
N PRO A 204 -4.51 10.48 -12.91
CA PRO A 204 -3.20 10.33 -13.53
C PRO A 204 -2.52 9.03 -13.10
N ALA A 205 -1.58 8.54 -13.91
CA ALA A 205 -0.89 7.28 -13.64
C ALA A 205 -0.13 7.29 -12.30
N ALA A 206 0.39 8.44 -11.89
CA ALA A 206 1.05 8.62 -10.60
C ALA A 206 0.09 8.45 -9.42
N ALA A 207 -1.10 9.05 -9.46
CA ALA A 207 -2.12 8.89 -8.41
C ALA A 207 -2.60 7.44 -8.27
N LYS A 208 -2.70 6.71 -9.38
CA LYS A 208 -3.00 5.27 -9.38
C LYS A 208 -1.90 4.46 -8.69
N ARG A 209 -0.62 4.75 -8.99
CA ARG A 209 0.53 4.06 -8.36
C ARG A 209 0.64 4.34 -6.86
N MET A 210 0.28 5.56 -6.44
CA MET A 210 0.32 5.96 -5.03
C MET A 210 -0.93 5.51 -4.24
N GLY A 211 -1.90 4.87 -4.88
CA GLY A 211 -3.15 4.43 -4.24
C GLY A 211 -4.07 5.60 -3.83
N LEU A 212 -3.89 6.77 -4.45
CA LEU A 212 -4.71 7.97 -4.21
C LEU A 212 -5.96 7.99 -5.09
N ALA A 213 -5.97 7.21 -6.17
CA ALA A 213 -7.14 6.97 -7.01
C ALA A 213 -7.94 5.76 -6.47
N PRO A 214 -9.28 5.73 -6.67
CA PRO A 214 -10.06 4.55 -6.34
C PRO A 214 -9.51 3.33 -7.09
N SER A 215 -9.39 2.19 -6.40
CA SER A 215 -8.96 0.94 -7.03
C SER A 215 -9.98 0.49 -8.06
N TRP A 216 -9.52 0.14 -9.27
CA TRP A 216 -10.35 -0.43 -10.32
C TRP A 216 -9.70 -1.69 -10.92
N PRO A 217 -10.46 -2.77 -11.18
CA PRO A 217 -11.87 -2.96 -10.77
C PRO A 217 -12.01 -2.98 -9.23
N PRO A 218 -13.18 -2.59 -8.69
CA PRO A 218 -13.42 -2.63 -7.26
C PRO A 218 -13.46 -4.08 -6.76
N ASN A 219 -13.10 -4.31 -5.49
CA ASN A 219 -13.09 -5.64 -4.87
C ASN A 219 -14.52 -6.13 -4.54
N LEU A 220 -15.32 -6.38 -5.56
CA LEU A 220 -16.71 -6.87 -5.47
C LEU A 220 -16.80 -8.38 -5.76
N PRO A 221 -17.90 -9.04 -5.32
CA PRO A 221 -18.21 -10.40 -5.76
C PRO A 221 -18.44 -10.52 -7.26
N ASP A 222 -18.15 -11.69 -7.83
CA ASP A 222 -18.18 -11.93 -9.27
C ASP A 222 -19.58 -11.72 -9.89
N ALA A 223 -20.64 -11.82 -9.08
CA ALA A 223 -22.02 -11.50 -9.47
C ALA A 223 -22.18 -10.04 -9.97
N PHE A 224 -21.32 -9.12 -9.56
CA PHE A 224 -21.31 -7.72 -10.01
C PHE A 224 -20.56 -7.50 -11.34
N ALA A 225 -19.90 -8.54 -11.90
CA ALA A 225 -19.14 -8.42 -13.14
C ALA A 225 -19.91 -7.82 -14.33
N PRO A 226 -21.21 -8.11 -14.54
CA PRO A 226 -22.00 -7.45 -15.58
C PRO A 226 -22.10 -5.94 -15.39
N MET A 227 -22.36 -5.46 -14.16
CA MET A 227 -22.45 -4.03 -13.86
C MET A 227 -21.10 -3.32 -13.98
N ILE A 228 -20.00 -4.01 -13.64
CA ILE A 228 -18.64 -3.48 -13.83
C ILE A 228 -18.35 -3.28 -15.33
N ARG A 229 -18.72 -4.24 -16.18
CA ARG A 229 -18.54 -4.12 -17.64
C ARG A 229 -19.39 -2.99 -18.23
N GLU A 230 -20.62 -2.83 -17.77
CA GLU A 230 -21.51 -1.72 -18.17
C GLU A 230 -20.86 -0.36 -17.83
N ALA A 231 -20.38 -0.19 -16.58
CA ALA A 231 -19.68 1.02 -16.17
C ALA A 231 -18.39 1.28 -16.99
N GLU A 232 -17.65 0.24 -17.37
CA GLU A 232 -16.48 0.37 -18.25
C GLU A 232 -16.83 0.81 -19.69
N GLN A 233 -17.98 0.39 -20.20
CA GLN A 233 -18.46 0.76 -21.53
C GLN A 233 -18.96 2.21 -21.56
N GLU A 234 -19.74 2.62 -20.57
CA GLU A 234 -20.30 3.97 -20.48
C GLU A 234 -19.23 5.04 -20.27
N THR A 235 -18.15 4.70 -19.56
CA THR A 235 -17.03 5.61 -19.30
C THR A 235 -15.92 5.52 -20.35
N SER A 236 -16.13 4.80 -21.47
CA SER A 236 -15.11 4.52 -22.51
C SER A 236 -14.53 5.77 -23.16
N ALA A 237 -15.33 6.84 -23.26
CA ALA A 237 -14.91 8.13 -23.79
C ALA A 237 -14.07 9.01 -22.83
N ILE A 238 -13.87 8.60 -21.58
CA ILE A 238 -13.16 9.41 -20.58
C ILE A 238 -11.66 9.17 -20.68
N GLU A 239 -10.93 10.16 -21.18
CA GLU A 239 -9.47 10.13 -21.25
C GLU A 239 -8.82 10.52 -19.90
N PRO A 240 -7.67 9.90 -19.54
CA PRO A 240 -6.89 10.30 -18.37
C PRO A 240 -6.32 11.71 -18.55
N LYS A 241 -6.21 12.49 -17.45
CA LYS A 241 -5.67 13.86 -17.49
C LYS A 241 -4.27 13.94 -18.14
N ASP A 242 -3.44 12.92 -17.96
CA ASP A 242 -2.11 12.83 -18.60
C ASP A 242 -2.19 12.70 -20.14
N ALA A 243 -3.24 12.07 -20.67
CA ALA A 243 -3.48 11.97 -22.12
C ALA A 243 -3.98 13.30 -22.69
N ALA A 244 -4.80 14.03 -21.94
CA ALA A 244 -5.34 15.33 -22.32
C ALA A 244 -4.28 16.45 -22.29
N ALA A 245 -3.30 16.38 -21.38
CA ALA A 245 -2.23 17.37 -21.26
C ALA A 245 -1.12 17.23 -22.32
N SER A 246 -0.93 16.03 -22.90
CA SER A 246 0.09 15.78 -23.93
C SER A 246 -0.25 14.57 -24.83
N PRO A 247 -1.09 14.75 -25.87
CA PRO A 247 -1.45 13.66 -26.79
C PRO A 247 -0.25 13.10 -27.58
N SER A 248 0.86 13.83 -27.63
CA SER A 248 2.12 13.43 -28.28
C SER A 248 3.00 12.52 -27.42
N ALA A 249 2.83 12.45 -26.09
CA ALA A 249 3.56 11.53 -25.22
C ALA A 249 3.11 10.07 -25.41
N LEU A 250 1.83 9.86 -25.77
CA LEU A 250 1.22 8.55 -26.06
C LEU A 250 1.68 7.91 -27.38
N LYS A 251 2.14 8.71 -28.35
CA LYS A 251 2.69 8.17 -29.61
C LYS A 251 4.03 7.47 -29.43
N ARG A 252 4.75 7.71 -28.32
CA ARG A 252 6.04 7.05 -28.04
C ARG A 252 5.90 5.75 -27.23
N SER A 253 4.72 5.46 -26.67
CA SER A 253 4.47 4.23 -25.89
C SER A 253 3.59 3.19 -26.59
N THR A 254 3.14 3.46 -27.82
CA THR A 254 2.29 2.53 -28.61
C THR A 254 3.03 1.83 -29.76
N ALA A 255 4.36 1.94 -29.84
CA ALA A 255 5.17 1.12 -30.73
C ALA A 255 5.64 -0.18 -30.04
N SER A 256 4.69 -0.99 -29.59
CA SER A 256 4.89 -2.39 -29.25
C SER A 256 3.51 -3.01 -29.09
N THR A 257 3.24 -4.06 -29.85
CA THR A 257 1.98 -4.81 -29.91
C THR A 257 0.87 -4.16 -30.74
N GLN A 258 0.95 -4.26 -32.07
CA GLN A 258 -0.07 -4.96 -32.85
C GLN A 258 0.33 -5.14 -34.32
N ALA A 259 0.14 -6.37 -34.79
CA ALA A 259 0.27 -6.77 -36.17
C ALA A 259 -0.80 -6.11 -37.04
N GLY A 260 -0.39 -5.52 -38.17
CA GLY A 260 -1.28 -5.02 -39.21
C GLY A 260 -0.78 -5.51 -40.57
N LYS A 261 -1.57 -6.39 -41.21
CA LYS A 261 -1.44 -6.77 -42.61
C LYS A 261 -1.75 -5.57 -43.50
N THR A 262 -0.89 -5.30 -44.48
CA THR A 262 -1.28 -4.60 -45.73
C THR A 262 -0.62 -5.29 -46.91
N GLN A 263 -1.45 -5.72 -47.86
CA GLN A 263 -1.08 -6.26 -49.17
C GLN A 263 -0.78 -5.12 -50.15
N ALA A 264 0.29 -5.26 -50.93
CA ALA A 264 0.38 -4.75 -52.31
C ALA A 264 1.36 -5.64 -53.12
N LYS A 265 0.94 -6.02 -54.35
CA LYS A 265 1.61 -6.87 -55.38
C LYS A 265 2.98 -6.25 -55.78
N GLY A 266 4.14 -6.92 -55.84
CA GLY A 266 4.64 -8.02 -56.72
C GLY A 266 5.58 -7.46 -57.83
N PRO A 267 6.57 -8.17 -58.45
CA PRO A 267 7.11 -9.54 -58.24
C PRO A 267 8.67 -9.67 -58.24
N ALA A 268 9.23 -10.78 -57.69
CA ALA A 268 10.19 -11.70 -58.35
C ALA A 268 10.99 -12.62 -57.38
N ALA A 269 10.94 -13.92 -57.69
CA ALA A 269 11.95 -14.99 -57.50
C ALA A 269 12.36 -15.55 -56.11
N ARG A 270 11.65 -16.65 -55.73
CA ARG A 270 12.13 -17.99 -55.28
C ARG A 270 13.40 -18.14 -54.41
N THR A 271 13.23 -18.70 -53.21
CA THR A 271 13.73 -20.06 -52.83
C THR A 271 13.09 -20.54 -51.51
N LEU A 272 12.66 -21.80 -51.48
CA LEU A 272 11.94 -22.48 -50.38
C LEU A 272 12.88 -23.32 -49.52
N GLY A 273 12.65 -23.34 -48.20
CA GLY A 273 13.13 -24.33 -47.24
C GLY A 273 12.13 -24.48 -46.08
N PRO A 274 11.87 -25.70 -45.55
CA PRO A 274 10.63 -26.05 -44.83
C PRO A 274 10.61 -25.72 -43.32
N PRO A 275 9.42 -25.62 -42.69
CA PRO A 275 9.24 -25.12 -41.33
C PRO A 275 9.51 -26.19 -40.25
N ILE A 276 10.29 -25.81 -39.24
CA ILE A 276 10.57 -26.63 -38.07
C ILE A 276 9.33 -26.72 -37.17
N ARG A 277 9.01 -27.97 -36.80
CA ARG A 277 7.83 -28.44 -36.07
C ARG A 277 7.69 -27.80 -34.69
N ARG A 278 6.47 -27.37 -34.36
CA ARG A 278 6.04 -27.03 -32.99
C ARG A 278 5.79 -28.30 -32.18
N SER A 279 6.31 -28.34 -30.95
CA SER A 279 6.23 -29.43 -29.99
C SER A 279 4.79 -29.80 -29.57
N PRO A 280 4.49 -31.06 -29.22
CA PRO A 280 3.13 -31.57 -29.02
C PRO A 280 2.54 -31.40 -27.60
N PHE A 281 3.16 -30.66 -26.68
CA PHE A 281 2.72 -30.62 -25.27
C PHE A 281 2.00 -29.32 -24.84
N ARG A 282 0.97 -28.93 -25.59
CA ARG A 282 -0.13 -28.09 -25.07
C ARG A 282 -1.44 -28.56 -25.70
N LYS A 283 -2.29 -29.23 -24.92
CA LYS A 283 -3.71 -29.38 -25.22
C LYS A 283 -4.55 -28.59 -24.21
N PRO A 284 -5.66 -27.97 -24.65
CA PRO A 284 -6.58 -27.19 -23.85
C PRO A 284 -7.56 -28.06 -23.06
N ILE A 285 -8.15 -27.45 -22.03
CA ILE A 285 -9.06 -28.00 -21.02
C ILE A 285 -10.39 -28.45 -21.66
N GLY A 286 -10.86 -29.66 -21.31
CA GLY A 286 -12.26 -30.09 -21.47
C GLY A 286 -12.47 -31.37 -22.29
N ALA A 287 -12.39 -32.55 -21.66
CA ALA A 287 -13.12 -33.76 -22.06
C ALA A 287 -13.01 -34.85 -20.97
N VAL A 288 -14.15 -35.47 -20.68
CA VAL A 288 -14.45 -36.54 -19.71
C VAL A 288 -13.57 -37.78 -19.90
N VAL A 289 -13.09 -38.41 -18.80
CA VAL A 289 -12.52 -39.77 -18.86
C VAL A 289 -12.88 -40.57 -17.59
N GLU A 290 -13.54 -41.70 -17.82
CA GLU A 290 -13.79 -42.82 -16.90
C GLU A 290 -12.48 -43.57 -16.51
N VAL A 291 -12.47 -44.15 -15.31
CA VAL A 291 -11.43 -45.04 -14.74
C VAL A 291 -11.71 -46.48 -15.25
N PRO A 292 -10.76 -47.44 -15.51
CA PRO A 292 -9.71 -47.90 -14.56
C PRO A 292 -8.39 -48.56 -15.07
N ALA A 293 -7.52 -48.84 -14.08
CA ALA A 293 -6.60 -50.00 -13.92
C ALA A 293 -5.09 -49.96 -14.32
N ALA A 294 -4.27 -49.82 -13.28
CA ALA A 294 -3.04 -50.56 -12.88
C ALA A 294 -1.96 -51.02 -13.90
N ALA A 295 -0.69 -50.58 -13.67
CA ALA A 295 0.52 -51.43 -13.61
C ALA A 295 1.78 -50.64 -13.15
N ALA A 296 2.76 -51.38 -12.64
CA ALA A 296 3.77 -51.02 -11.62
C ALA A 296 5.13 -50.44 -12.13
N PRO A 297 6.00 -49.91 -11.24
CA PRO A 297 7.21 -49.14 -11.58
C PRO A 297 8.47 -50.01 -11.69
N LYS A 298 9.48 -49.53 -12.45
CA LYS A 298 10.81 -50.17 -12.57
C LYS A 298 11.96 -49.20 -12.22
N PRO A 299 13.12 -49.73 -11.78
CA PRO A 299 14.00 -49.13 -10.77
C PRO A 299 15.19 -48.32 -11.33
N MET A 300 15.79 -47.49 -10.46
CA MET A 300 17.02 -46.71 -10.69
C MET A 300 18.29 -47.56 -10.52
N GLU A 301 19.34 -47.18 -11.26
CA GLU A 301 20.73 -47.62 -11.01
C GLU A 301 21.70 -46.43 -10.81
N PRO A 302 22.83 -46.64 -10.12
CA PRO A 302 23.47 -45.65 -9.25
C PRO A 302 24.66 -44.88 -9.86
N VAL A 303 24.99 -43.79 -9.18
CA VAL A 303 26.11 -42.85 -9.39
C VAL A 303 27.47 -43.44 -8.94
N PRO A 304 28.57 -43.14 -9.63
CA PRO A 304 29.88 -43.00 -8.99
C PRO A 304 30.48 -41.58 -9.11
N ALA A 305 31.34 -41.23 -8.14
CA ALA A 305 31.74 -39.88 -7.76
C ALA A 305 33.16 -39.43 -8.19
N ARG A 306 33.29 -38.09 -8.34
CA ARG A 306 34.42 -37.13 -8.13
C ARG A 306 35.77 -37.18 -8.90
N SER A 307 35.99 -36.11 -9.69
CA SER A 307 37.05 -35.03 -9.72
C SER A 307 38.57 -35.38 -9.61
N PRO A 308 39.56 -34.58 -10.14
CA PRO A 308 39.56 -33.10 -10.28
C PRO A 308 40.28 -32.41 -11.49
N ALA A 309 39.97 -31.11 -11.63
CA ALA A 309 40.74 -29.92 -12.09
C ALA A 309 41.40 -29.82 -13.50
N ALA A 310 40.95 -28.80 -14.29
CA ALA A 310 41.82 -27.76 -14.88
C ALA A 310 41.02 -26.58 -15.52
N ALA A 311 41.37 -25.36 -15.10
CA ALA A 311 41.42 -24.07 -15.81
C ALA A 311 40.22 -23.42 -16.55
N ALA A 312 39.86 -22.24 -16.02
CA ALA A 312 39.62 -20.94 -16.69
C ALA A 312 38.40 -20.73 -17.63
N ALA A 313 37.44 -19.91 -17.18
CA ALA A 313 37.00 -18.67 -17.86
C ALA A 313 35.93 -17.94 -17.03
N GLU A 314 36.16 -16.65 -16.75
CA GLU A 314 35.21 -15.73 -16.09
C GLU A 314 33.94 -15.50 -16.95
N PRO A 315 32.74 -15.38 -16.36
CA PRO A 315 31.56 -14.91 -17.07
C PRO A 315 31.59 -13.37 -17.20
N ARG A 316 31.68 -12.91 -18.45
CA ARG A 316 31.68 -11.50 -18.88
C ARG A 316 30.40 -10.76 -18.44
N ARG A 317 30.57 -9.57 -17.84
CA ARG A 317 29.52 -8.56 -17.60
C ARG A 317 28.84 -8.13 -18.91
N PRO A 318 27.52 -7.86 -18.93
CA PRO A 318 26.86 -7.27 -20.07
C PRO A 318 27.30 -5.81 -20.27
N LYS A 319 27.81 -5.49 -21.47
CA LYS A 319 28.11 -4.13 -21.94
C LYS A 319 26.81 -3.34 -22.10
N ILE A 320 26.65 -2.28 -21.32
CA ILE A 320 25.63 -1.24 -21.56
C ILE A 320 26.17 -0.34 -22.68
N GLN A 321 25.49 -0.34 -23.82
CA GLN A 321 25.75 0.60 -24.91
C GLN A 321 25.20 1.97 -24.51
N THR A 322 26.07 2.98 -24.49
CA THR A 322 25.71 4.39 -24.39
C THR A 322 24.93 4.81 -25.63
N LYS A 323 23.63 5.05 -25.46
CA LYS A 323 22.76 5.64 -26.47
C LYS A 323 22.38 7.06 -25.99
N SER A 324 22.86 8.04 -26.73
CA SER A 324 22.42 9.44 -26.90
C SER A 324 21.61 10.11 -25.78
N GLU A 325 22.15 11.25 -25.34
CA GLU A 325 21.62 12.29 -24.44
C GLU A 325 20.07 12.44 -24.43
N PRO A 326 19.44 12.57 -23.25
CA PRO A 326 18.04 12.93 -23.15
C PRO A 326 17.86 14.46 -23.08
N ASP A 327 16.93 14.95 -23.89
CA ASP A 327 16.46 16.34 -24.04
C ASP A 327 16.57 17.24 -22.78
N ASP A 328 17.15 18.41 -23.03
CA ASP A 328 17.62 19.45 -22.14
C ASP A 328 16.69 19.88 -21.00
N LEU A 329 17.32 20.10 -19.84
CA LEU A 329 16.84 20.97 -18.77
C LEU A 329 16.72 22.40 -19.32
N ARG A 330 15.50 22.83 -19.67
CA ARG A 330 15.25 24.22 -20.10
C ARG A 330 15.06 25.12 -18.89
N PHE A 331 15.76 26.24 -18.89
CA PHE A 331 15.64 27.31 -17.89
C PHE A 331 15.09 28.56 -18.59
N ASP A 332 14.29 29.35 -17.89
CA ASP A 332 13.80 30.63 -18.38
C ASP A 332 14.94 31.68 -18.40
N ALA A 333 14.68 32.85 -18.98
CA ALA A 333 15.65 33.94 -19.04
C ALA A 333 16.09 34.49 -17.67
N ARG A 334 15.47 34.03 -16.57
CA ARG A 334 15.82 34.36 -15.18
C ARG A 334 16.48 33.19 -14.45
N GLY A 335 16.84 32.13 -15.16
CA GLY A 335 17.52 30.95 -14.60
C GLY A 335 16.62 30.04 -13.77
N LYS A 336 15.29 30.25 -13.77
CA LYS A 336 14.35 29.31 -13.16
C LYS A 336 14.12 28.13 -14.08
N ARG A 337 14.13 26.94 -13.52
CA ARG A 337 13.87 25.70 -14.24
C ARG A 337 12.43 25.74 -14.77
N ILE A 338 12.26 25.69 -16.09
CA ILE A 338 10.94 25.60 -16.69
C ILE A 338 10.37 24.24 -16.29
N PRO A 339 9.20 24.18 -15.60
CA PRO A 339 8.58 22.93 -15.25
C PRO A 339 8.37 22.09 -16.51
N ARG A 340 8.68 20.78 -16.45
CA ARG A 340 8.32 19.87 -17.53
C ARG A 340 6.80 19.86 -17.63
N ASN A 341 6.24 19.99 -18.84
CA ASN A 341 4.80 19.92 -19.09
C ASN A 341 4.15 18.61 -18.55
N ASP A 342 4.96 17.58 -18.29
CA ASP A 342 4.52 16.30 -17.72
C ASP A 342 4.41 16.30 -16.17
N ARG A 343 4.75 17.39 -15.48
CA ARG A 343 4.65 17.50 -14.02
C ARG A 343 3.40 18.28 -13.65
N TRP A 344 2.39 17.54 -13.20
CA TRP A 344 1.12 18.05 -12.68
C TRP A 344 1.36 18.95 -11.45
N ASP A 345 0.57 20.01 -11.33
CA ASP A 345 0.54 20.92 -10.18
C ASP A 345 -0.41 20.36 -9.12
N ASP A 346 0.10 20.05 -7.91
CA ASP A 346 -0.69 19.39 -6.86
C ASP A 346 -1.92 20.23 -6.44
N ASP A 347 -1.90 21.54 -6.70
CA ASP A 347 -2.97 22.49 -6.41
C ASP A 347 -4.16 22.44 -7.40
N ASP A 348 -4.02 21.79 -8.57
CA ASP A 348 -5.07 21.70 -9.61
C ASP A 348 -6.03 20.49 -9.43
N PHE A 349 -5.76 19.61 -8.47
CA PHE A 349 -6.61 18.44 -8.20
C PHE A 349 -7.62 18.71 -7.08
N GLY A 350 -8.69 19.44 -7.41
CA GLY A 350 -9.85 19.62 -6.55
C GLY A 350 -10.78 18.40 -6.47
N TRP A 351 -10.29 17.22 -6.09
CA TRP A 351 -11.19 16.14 -5.65
C TRP A 351 -11.62 16.41 -4.22
N GLN A 352 -12.75 17.09 -4.09
CA GLN A 352 -13.57 17.02 -2.88
C GLN A 352 -14.36 15.71 -3.00
N GLY A 353 -14.12 14.77 -2.08
CA GLY A 353 -15.05 13.66 -1.88
C GLY A 353 -16.48 14.21 -1.72
N PRO A 354 -17.53 13.43 -2.03
CA PRO A 354 -18.90 13.91 -1.89
C PRO A 354 -19.12 14.53 -0.51
N VAL A 355 -19.49 15.82 -0.50
CA VAL A 355 -19.78 16.56 0.73
C VAL A 355 -21.04 15.97 1.35
N LEU A 356 -20.87 15.35 2.51
CA LEU A 356 -21.96 14.85 3.36
C LEU A 356 -22.81 16.05 3.84
N PRO A 357 -24.14 15.93 4.00
CA PRO A 357 -24.85 16.83 4.90
C PRO A 357 -24.21 16.68 6.29
N SER A 358 -23.73 17.80 6.84
CA SER A 358 -23.00 17.89 8.09
C SER A 358 -23.70 17.10 9.20
N SER A 359 -23.01 16.12 9.77
CA SER A 359 -23.48 15.48 11.00
C SER A 359 -23.56 16.54 12.09
N GLU A 360 -24.70 16.68 12.76
CA GLU A 360 -24.85 17.42 14.02
C GLU A 360 -24.14 16.72 15.21
N LEU A 361 -23.07 15.98 14.93
CA LEU A 361 -22.21 15.39 15.93
C LEU A 361 -21.07 16.37 16.21
N ARG A 362 -20.88 16.72 17.48
CA ARG A 362 -19.77 17.56 17.93
C ARG A 362 -18.47 17.00 17.35
N PRO A 363 -17.62 17.84 16.73
CA PRO A 363 -16.31 17.38 16.30
C PRO A 363 -15.55 16.82 17.51
N PRO A 364 -14.83 15.70 17.36
CA PRO A 364 -13.94 15.22 18.40
C PRO A 364 -12.95 16.33 18.78
N PRO A 365 -12.51 16.40 20.05
CA PRO A 365 -11.56 17.42 20.47
C PRO A 365 -10.36 17.39 19.52
N ARG A 366 -10.04 18.57 18.96
CA ARG A 366 -8.95 18.75 17.99
C ARG A 366 -7.74 17.93 18.42
N ALA A 367 -7.35 16.98 17.57
CA ALA A 367 -6.07 16.31 17.70
C ALA A 367 -4.99 17.37 17.89
N ARG A 368 -4.11 17.16 18.88
CA ARG A 368 -2.98 18.06 19.14
C ARG A 368 -2.23 18.28 17.81
N PRO A 369 -1.79 19.52 17.53
CA PRO A 369 -1.06 19.80 16.29
C PRO A 369 0.09 18.81 16.18
N ALA A 370 0.23 18.21 15.00
CA ALA A 370 1.33 17.30 14.70
C ALA A 370 2.65 17.93 15.16
N SER A 371 3.52 17.12 15.78
CA SER A 371 4.89 17.54 16.07
C SER A 371 5.48 18.15 14.80
N SER A 372 5.97 19.39 14.87
CA SER A 372 6.43 20.12 13.70
C SER A 372 7.49 19.34 12.92
N ALA A 373 7.70 19.71 11.66
CA ALA A 373 8.67 19.06 10.78
C ALA A 373 10.11 19.02 11.36
N PHE A 374 10.43 19.89 12.33
CA PHE A 374 11.75 19.94 12.98
C PHE A 374 11.77 19.36 14.40
N ALA A 375 10.63 19.21 15.08
CA ALA A 375 10.57 18.76 16.47
C ALA A 375 11.26 17.41 16.72
N SER A 376 11.00 16.40 15.88
CA SER A 376 11.62 15.08 16.02
C SER A 376 13.12 15.07 15.70
N ARG A 377 13.55 15.94 14.77
CA ARG A 377 14.96 16.06 14.35
C ARG A 377 15.78 16.82 15.38
N LEU A 378 15.22 17.89 15.96
CA LEU A 378 15.81 18.60 17.10
C LEU A 378 15.92 17.68 18.31
N GLN A 379 14.88 16.89 18.61
CA GLN A 379 14.94 15.91 19.70
C GLN A 379 16.08 14.90 19.50
N SER A 380 16.29 14.41 18.27
CA SER A 380 17.37 13.47 17.95
C SER A 380 18.78 14.05 18.17
N ILE A 381 18.96 15.36 18.14
CA ILE A 381 20.26 16.01 18.43
C ILE A 381 20.58 15.91 19.92
N PHE A 382 19.57 16.02 20.79
CA PHE A 382 19.74 15.86 22.23
C PHE A 382 19.93 14.41 22.67
N GLU A 383 19.55 13.45 21.84
CA GLU A 383 19.82 12.01 22.05
C GLU A 383 21.26 11.61 21.68
N ASP A 384 22.10 12.58 21.29
CA ASP A 384 23.51 12.42 20.91
C ASP A 384 23.78 11.35 19.84
N ARG A 385 22.84 11.20 18.90
CA ARG A 385 23.05 10.31 17.75
C ARG A 385 24.04 10.96 16.78
N PRO A 386 25.04 10.23 16.26
CA PRO A 386 26.08 10.81 15.42
C PRO A 386 25.54 11.41 14.12
N GLU A 387 24.42 10.91 13.59
CA GLU A 387 23.81 11.38 12.32
C GLU A 387 22.76 12.48 12.51
N ALA A 388 22.47 12.91 13.74
CA ALA A 388 21.34 13.79 14.01
C ALA A 388 21.48 15.18 13.35
N VAL A 389 22.68 15.74 13.40
CA VAL A 389 23.01 17.03 12.77
C VAL A 389 22.94 16.92 11.25
N ASP A 390 23.47 15.85 10.66
CA ASP A 390 23.43 15.64 9.20
C ASP A 390 22.00 15.48 8.68
N ARG A 391 21.15 14.75 9.43
CA ARG A 391 19.73 14.58 9.11
C ARG A 391 18.93 15.87 9.26
N LEU A 392 19.28 16.73 10.23
CA LEU A 392 18.67 18.05 10.35
C LEU A 392 19.08 18.95 9.18
N CYS A 393 20.37 18.96 8.82
CA CYS A 393 20.88 19.74 7.70
C CYS A 393 20.27 19.30 6.36
N ALA A 394 20.14 17.99 6.12
CA ALA A 394 19.45 17.46 4.94
C ALA A 394 17.96 17.87 4.90
N ALA A 395 17.29 17.91 6.05
CA ALA A 395 15.91 18.40 6.14
C ALA A 395 15.82 19.92 5.89
N ALA A 396 16.80 20.67 6.38
CA ALA A 396 16.91 22.11 6.14
C ALA A 396 17.11 22.41 4.65
N GLU A 397 17.93 21.64 3.95
CA GLU A 397 18.12 21.75 2.51
C GLU A 397 16.85 21.41 1.72
N ALA A 398 16.18 20.30 2.07
CA ALA A 398 14.92 19.93 1.43
C ALA A 398 13.85 21.02 1.62
N ARG A 399 13.83 21.67 2.79
CA ARG A 399 12.88 22.76 3.09
C ARG A 399 13.25 24.07 2.40
N ALA A 400 14.52 24.43 2.38
CA ALA A 400 15.02 25.59 1.64
C ALA A 400 14.78 25.44 0.12
N ALA A 401 14.87 24.21 -0.41
CA ALA A 401 14.59 23.93 -1.82
C ALA A 401 13.10 24.14 -2.19
N VAL A 402 12.19 23.98 -1.23
CA VAL A 402 10.74 24.12 -1.45
C VAL A 402 10.25 25.55 -1.16
N GLY A 403 10.64 26.14 -0.03
CA GLY A 403 10.12 27.42 0.45
C GLY A 403 11.12 28.57 0.47
N GLY A 404 12.38 28.34 0.08
CA GLY A 404 13.48 29.30 0.23
C GLY A 404 14.09 29.30 1.63
N GLU A 405 15.30 29.88 1.75
CA GLU A 405 16.05 29.91 3.01
C GLU A 405 15.36 30.76 4.09
N GLU A 406 14.64 31.81 3.71
CA GLU A 406 13.92 32.67 4.66
C GLU A 406 12.75 31.95 5.35
N ALA A 407 12.03 31.09 4.61
CA ALA A 407 10.95 30.28 5.16
C ALA A 407 11.48 29.21 6.11
N LEU A 408 12.60 28.56 5.74
CA LEU A 408 13.33 27.63 6.61
C LEU A 408 13.70 28.28 7.95
N ILE A 409 14.33 29.46 7.91
CA ILE A 409 14.78 30.16 9.12
C ILE A 409 13.58 30.52 10.00
N ARG A 410 12.47 30.96 9.41
CA ARG A 410 11.24 31.30 10.15
C ARG A 410 10.63 30.07 10.84
N GLU A 411 10.52 28.95 10.13
CA GLU A 411 9.98 27.69 10.67
C GLU A 411 10.86 27.13 11.78
N LEU A 412 12.18 27.11 11.57
CA LEU A 412 13.14 26.61 12.56
C LEU A 412 13.20 27.51 13.81
N SER A 413 13.16 28.84 13.63
CA SER A 413 13.11 29.80 14.74
C SER A 413 11.83 29.68 15.55
N ALA A 414 10.67 29.52 14.88
CA ALA A 414 9.39 29.33 15.55
C ALA A 414 9.40 28.04 16.39
N GLU A 415 9.97 26.97 15.85
CA GLU A 415 10.09 25.71 16.59
C GLU A 415 11.00 25.84 17.81
N MET A 416 12.18 26.44 17.64
CA MET A 416 13.16 26.61 18.72
C MET A 416 12.66 27.57 19.81
N SER A 417 11.79 28.53 19.49
CA SER A 417 11.16 29.43 20.47
C SER A 417 10.22 28.71 21.47
N GLY A 418 9.88 27.45 21.18
CA GLY A 418 9.05 26.58 22.01
C GLY A 418 9.62 26.35 23.40
N LYS A 419 8.73 26.28 24.41
CA LYS A 419 9.11 26.09 25.82
C LYS A 419 9.91 24.80 26.08
N SER A 420 9.79 23.80 25.22
CA SER A 420 10.47 22.51 25.30
C SER A 420 11.99 22.56 25.06
N TRP A 421 12.51 23.65 24.49
CA TRP A 421 13.90 23.76 24.05
C TRP A 421 14.73 24.73 24.86
N ARG A 422 14.11 25.69 25.58
CA ARG A 422 14.82 26.79 26.27
C ARG A 422 15.79 26.32 27.36
N ASP A 423 15.48 25.22 28.03
CA ASP A 423 16.28 24.71 29.15
C ASP A 423 17.24 23.57 28.74
N LYS A 424 17.28 23.20 27.45
CA LYS A 424 18.08 22.08 26.97
C LYS A 424 19.46 22.53 26.50
N ARG A 425 20.49 21.77 26.88
CA ARG A 425 21.88 21.99 26.45
C ARG A 425 22.27 20.99 25.35
N LEU A 426 22.94 21.48 24.32
CA LEU A 426 23.45 20.63 23.24
C LEU A 426 24.61 19.76 23.74
N PRO A 427 24.67 18.46 23.36
CA PRO A 427 25.84 17.61 23.60
C PRO A 427 27.09 18.17 22.91
N ALA A 428 28.27 18.00 23.55
CA ALA A 428 29.53 18.60 23.09
C ALA A 428 29.98 18.11 21.71
N GLU A 429 29.68 16.86 21.34
CA GLU A 429 29.97 16.31 20.01
C GLU A 429 29.09 16.93 18.92
N GLN A 430 27.79 17.10 19.19
CA GLN A 430 26.87 17.74 18.26
C GLN A 430 27.18 19.23 18.07
N LEU A 431 27.61 19.90 19.14
CA LEU A 431 28.07 21.29 19.09
C LEU A 431 29.31 21.44 18.19
N ARG A 432 30.30 20.57 18.33
CA ARG A 432 31.48 20.55 17.44
C ARG A 432 31.10 20.33 15.97
N ARG A 433 30.15 19.43 15.70
CA ARG A 433 29.65 19.17 14.34
C ARG A 433 28.92 20.37 13.74
N LEU A 434 28.04 21.02 14.51
CA LEU A 434 27.35 22.24 14.07
C LEU A 434 28.35 23.38 13.78
N GLN A 435 29.39 23.54 14.60
CA GLN A 435 30.47 24.52 14.36
C GLN A 435 31.24 24.21 13.07
N SER A 436 31.58 22.94 12.82
CA SER A 436 32.24 22.50 11.59
C SER A 436 31.40 22.83 10.35
N ILE A 437 30.08 22.60 10.39
CA ILE A 437 29.18 22.89 9.28
C ILE A 437 29.03 24.39 9.07
N ALA A 438 28.90 25.19 10.15
CA ALA A 438 28.75 26.64 10.08
C ALA A 438 29.98 27.37 9.48
N GLN A 439 31.18 26.79 9.68
CA GLN A 439 32.46 27.32 9.22
C GLN A 439 32.93 26.73 7.88
N GLY A 440 32.46 25.53 7.50
CA GLY A 440 32.88 24.85 6.28
C GLY A 440 32.34 25.52 5.00
N PRO A 441 33.17 26.11 4.14
CA PRO A 441 32.71 26.83 2.94
C PRO A 441 32.15 25.89 1.85
N THR A 442 32.40 24.58 1.97
CA THR A 442 31.96 23.54 1.03
C THR A 442 30.52 23.08 1.25
N HIS A 443 29.87 23.47 2.34
CA HIS A 443 28.50 23.07 2.64
C HIS A 443 27.45 24.02 2.03
N PRO A 444 26.26 23.50 1.65
CA PRO A 444 25.16 24.32 1.14
C PRO A 444 24.85 25.50 2.06
N SER A 445 24.45 26.64 1.49
CA SER A 445 24.09 27.85 2.25
C SER A 445 22.98 27.57 3.28
N SER A 446 21.98 26.76 2.92
CA SER A 446 20.91 26.30 3.79
C SER A 446 21.39 25.54 5.04
N TRP A 447 22.42 24.70 4.90
CA TRP A 447 23.03 23.97 6.02
C TRP A 447 23.75 24.94 6.96
N ARG A 448 24.53 25.86 6.39
CA ARG A 448 25.28 26.87 7.14
C ARG A 448 24.35 27.80 7.91
N SER A 449 23.27 28.26 7.28
CA SER A 449 22.27 29.14 7.89
C SER A 449 21.52 28.45 9.04
N ALA A 450 21.10 27.18 8.86
CA ALA A 450 20.46 26.42 9.92
C ALA A 450 21.41 26.13 11.09
N ALA A 451 22.67 25.76 10.81
CA ALA A 451 23.66 25.48 11.85
C ALA A 451 24.02 26.74 12.66
N ARG A 452 24.15 27.91 12.00
CA ARG A 452 24.37 29.19 12.69
C ARG A 452 23.21 29.57 13.60
N LEU A 453 21.98 29.46 13.11
CA LEU A 453 20.79 29.75 13.90
C LEU A 453 20.69 28.87 15.17
N MET A 454 21.05 27.59 15.05
CA MET A 454 21.11 26.68 16.20
C MET A 454 22.20 27.04 17.20
N LEU A 455 23.40 27.37 16.72
CA LEU A 455 24.49 27.80 17.58
C LEU A 455 24.13 29.11 18.29
N ASP A 456 23.57 30.09 17.58
CA ASP A 456 23.16 31.37 18.16
C ASP A 456 22.12 31.16 19.27
N PHE A 457 21.12 30.30 19.07
CA PHE A 457 20.09 30.05 20.08
C PHE A 457 20.61 29.28 21.30
N PHE A 458 21.35 28.21 21.11
CA PHE A 458 21.77 27.32 22.22
C PHE A 458 23.07 27.76 22.90
N VAL A 459 23.92 28.55 22.25
CA VAL A 459 25.16 29.11 22.82
C VAL A 459 24.93 30.50 23.41
N SER A 460 24.05 31.33 22.83
CA SER A 460 23.72 32.64 23.43
C SER A 460 22.76 32.56 24.61
N ALA A 461 21.97 31.48 24.74
CA ALA A 461 21.13 31.23 25.92
C ALA A 461 21.91 30.79 27.18
N THR A 462 23.24 30.64 27.06
CA THR A 462 24.14 30.33 28.18
C THR A 462 24.96 31.53 28.67
N GLY A 463 24.62 32.76 28.22
CA GLY A 463 25.17 34.02 28.72
C GLY A 463 24.38 34.60 29.88
#